data_AF-A0A061Q787-F1
#
_entry.id   AF-A0A061Q787-F1
#
_cell.length_a   1.000
_cell.length_b   1.000
_cell.length_c   1.000
_cell.angle_alpha   90.00
_cell.angle_beta   90.00
_cell.angle_gamma   90.00
#
_symmetry.space_group_name_H-M   'P 1'
#
loop_
_entity.id
_entity.type
_entity.pdbx_description
1 polymer ?
#
loop_
_entity_poly.entity_id
_entity_poly.type
_entity_poly.pdbx_seq_one_letter_code
_entity_poly.pdbx_strand_id
1 'polypeptide(L)'
;MNETVEKEPTMEEILASIRRIISEDAADEAEQSSALAPESDPEPEPELEVSDDDEPDPEPEIEYEPEPEPEVDDEPEPEPEPYDEPEPEPEPDVEPELEDDVFDLTDYAPPEEDAIVSPDTEAQTSARFAELSAMLVGGYEGAGNTLEGLVREMLKPMLRAWLDENLPRIVEDMVEREVARIAARGGRK
;
A
#
# COMPACT_ATOMS: atom_id res chain seq x y z
N MET A 1 -31.87 -29.54 -16.61
CA MET A 1 -31.52 -30.29 -15.38
C MET A 1 -30.90 -29.29 -14.43
N ASN A 2 -31.33 -29.33 -13.16
CA ASN A 2 -31.36 -28.24 -12.20
C ASN A 2 -30.15 -27.31 -12.12
N GLU A 3 -30.47 -26.03 -12.23
CA GLU A 3 -29.74 -24.84 -11.80
C GLU A 3 -29.45 -24.95 -10.29
N THR A 4 -28.17 -25.07 -9.92
CA THR A 4 -27.73 -24.95 -8.54
C THR A 4 -27.76 -23.47 -8.17
N VAL A 5 -28.90 -23.04 -7.64
CA VAL A 5 -29.03 -21.77 -6.91
C VAL A 5 -28.03 -21.83 -5.75
N GLU A 6 -26.95 -21.06 -5.84
CA GLU A 6 -26.12 -20.71 -4.69
C GLU A 6 -27.03 -19.98 -3.71
N LYS A 7 -27.57 -20.74 -2.76
CA LYS A 7 -28.43 -20.24 -1.71
C LYS A 7 -27.53 -19.39 -0.82
N GLU A 8 -27.59 -18.07 -1.01
CA GLU A 8 -26.98 -17.14 -0.08
C GLU A 8 -27.37 -17.57 1.34
N PRO A 9 -26.39 -17.83 2.23
CA PRO A 9 -26.68 -18.37 3.54
C PRO A 9 -27.62 -17.41 4.25
N THR A 10 -28.70 -17.96 4.78
CA THR A 10 -29.70 -17.17 5.50
C THR A 10 -29.04 -16.55 6.74
N MET A 11 -29.51 -15.37 7.14
CA MET A 11 -28.98 -14.65 8.31
C MET A 11 -28.86 -15.54 9.56
N GLU A 12 -29.78 -16.49 9.73
CA GLU A 12 -29.79 -17.43 10.85
C GLU A 12 -28.64 -18.46 10.77
N GLU A 13 -28.26 -18.89 9.56
CA GLU A 13 -27.12 -19.79 9.32
C GLU A 13 -25.79 -19.07 9.59
N ILE A 14 -25.68 -17.80 9.18
CA ILE A 14 -24.51 -16.95 9.47
C ILE A 14 -24.36 -16.78 10.99
N LEU A 15 -25.45 -16.46 11.69
CA LEU A 15 -25.45 -16.30 13.15
C LEU A 15 -25.18 -17.62 13.90
N ALA A 16 -25.68 -18.74 13.38
CA ALA A 16 -25.40 -20.06 13.95
C ALA A 16 -23.93 -20.47 13.76
N SER A 17 -23.31 -20.13 12.62
CA SER A 17 -21.89 -20.38 12.34
C SER A 17 -20.97 -19.59 13.27
N ILE A 18 -21.23 -18.28 13.44
CA ILE A 18 -20.49 -17.44 14.38
C ILE A 18 -20.63 -17.96 15.82
N ARG A 19 -21.85 -18.33 16.23
CA ARG A 19 -22.09 -18.87 17.58
C ARG A 19 -21.35 -20.18 17.83
N ARG A 20 -21.24 -21.05 16.82
CA ARG A 20 -20.48 -22.29 16.89
C ARG A 20 -18.99 -22.01 17.06
N ILE A 21 -18.42 -21.11 16.26
CA ILE A 21 -16.98 -20.76 16.33
C ILE A 21 -16.63 -20.20 17.72
N ILE A 22 -17.43 -19.27 18.26
CA ILE A 22 -17.18 -18.68 19.58
C ILE A 22 -17.35 -19.71 20.71
N SER A 23 -18.32 -20.63 20.62
CA SER A 23 -18.47 -21.70 21.61
C SER A 23 -17.37 -22.76 21.54
N GLU A 24 -16.76 -22.95 20.37
CA GLU A 24 -15.61 -23.86 20.17
C GLU A 24 -14.31 -23.21 20.70
N ASP A 25 -14.13 -21.91 20.49
CA ASP A 25 -12.96 -21.13 20.92
C ASP A 25 -12.93 -20.83 22.43
N ALA A 26 -14.09 -20.59 23.06
CA ALA A 26 -14.18 -20.36 24.51
C ALA A 26 -13.89 -21.62 25.36
N ALA A 27 -13.89 -22.81 24.76
CA ALA A 27 -13.52 -24.06 25.44
C ALA A 27 -12.00 -24.20 25.59
N ASP A 28 -11.20 -23.56 24.72
CA ASP A 28 -9.74 -23.61 24.76
C ASP A 28 -9.13 -22.53 25.70
N GLU A 29 -9.85 -21.44 26.00
CA GLU A 29 -9.36 -20.39 26.91
C GLU A 29 -9.58 -20.68 28.42
N ALA A 30 -10.44 -21.64 28.77
CA ALA A 30 -10.75 -21.96 30.17
C ALA A 30 -9.65 -22.77 30.91
N GLU A 31 -8.68 -23.34 30.18
CA GLU A 31 -7.59 -24.14 30.76
C GLU A 31 -6.27 -23.34 30.96
N GLN A 32 -6.23 -22.05 30.60
CA GLN A 32 -5.04 -21.19 30.81
C GLN A 32 -5.18 -20.15 31.94
N SER A 33 -6.30 -20.15 32.65
CA SER A 33 -6.59 -19.17 33.72
C SER A 33 -6.51 -19.73 35.14
N SER A 34 -5.86 -20.88 35.33
CA SER A 34 -5.75 -21.55 36.65
C SER A 34 -4.31 -21.91 37.05
N ALA A 35 -3.39 -20.94 36.95
CA ALA A 35 -1.99 -21.13 37.39
C ALA A 35 -1.39 -19.96 38.20
N LEU A 36 -2.14 -18.95 38.63
CA LEU A 36 -1.62 -17.92 39.53
C LEU A 36 -2.42 -17.85 40.83
N ALA A 37 -2.03 -18.68 41.80
CA ALA A 37 -2.23 -18.40 43.22
C ALA A 37 -0.96 -17.72 43.79
N PRO A 38 -1.10 -16.82 44.78
CA PRO A 38 -0.11 -15.81 45.13
C PRO A 38 0.86 -16.26 46.24
N GLU A 39 2.17 -16.04 46.05
CA GLU A 39 3.15 -16.11 47.14
C GLU A 39 4.13 -14.91 47.10
N SER A 40 3.98 -14.04 48.10
CA SER A 40 5.00 -13.33 48.91
C SER A 40 6.36 -12.95 48.30
N ASP A 41 6.66 -11.65 48.18
CA ASP A 41 7.46 -10.83 49.12
C ASP A 41 7.76 -9.43 48.50
N PRO A 42 7.63 -8.30 49.21
CA PRO A 42 8.04 -7.00 48.70
C PRO A 42 9.56 -6.80 48.91
N GLU A 43 10.35 -6.94 47.84
CA GLU A 43 11.74 -6.48 47.84
C GLU A 43 11.77 -4.94 47.98
N PRO A 44 12.64 -4.36 48.83
CA PRO A 44 12.70 -2.91 49.01
C PRO A 44 13.19 -2.23 47.73
N GLU A 45 12.43 -1.22 47.29
CA GLU A 45 12.82 -0.30 46.22
C GLU A 45 14.20 0.30 46.53
N PRO A 46 15.12 0.42 45.54
CA PRO A 46 16.32 1.21 45.74
C PRO A 46 15.91 2.66 45.97
N GLU A 47 16.11 3.16 47.19
CA GLU A 47 16.08 4.58 47.52
C GLU A 47 17.10 5.29 46.60
N LEU A 48 16.60 5.95 45.56
CA LEU A 48 17.40 6.90 44.79
C LEU A 48 17.75 8.05 45.73
N GLU A 49 19.00 8.10 46.19
CA GLU A 49 19.56 9.31 46.79
C GLU A 49 19.47 10.44 45.74
N VAL A 50 18.43 11.25 45.83
CA VAL A 50 18.33 12.51 45.11
C VAL A 50 19.43 13.39 45.69
N SER A 51 20.52 13.50 44.94
CA SER A 51 21.51 14.54 45.17
C SER A 51 20.85 15.85 44.75
N ASP A 52 20.35 16.61 45.73
CA ASP A 52 20.02 18.03 45.58
C ASP A 52 21.33 18.81 45.38
N ASP A 53 21.87 18.78 44.16
CA ASP A 53 22.90 19.73 43.70
C ASP A 53 22.83 19.83 42.17
N ASP A 54 21.73 20.39 41.68
CA ASP A 54 21.66 20.94 40.32
C ASP A 54 20.89 22.26 40.44
N GLU A 55 21.59 23.29 40.95
CA GLU A 55 21.18 24.66 40.68
C GLU A 55 21.16 24.82 39.15
N PRO A 56 20.03 25.19 38.52
CA PRO A 56 20.03 25.42 37.08
C PRO A 56 20.95 26.61 36.79
N ASP A 57 22.06 26.35 36.10
CA ASP A 57 22.90 27.37 35.50
C ASP A 57 21.98 28.28 34.64
N PRO A 58 21.93 29.60 34.86
CA PRO A 58 21.11 30.47 34.02
C PRO A 58 21.56 30.31 32.57
N GLU A 59 20.68 29.74 31.74
CA GLU A 59 20.85 29.73 30.29
C GLU A 59 21.18 31.15 29.82
N PRO A 60 22.20 31.35 28.97
CA PRO A 60 22.51 32.67 28.46
C PRO A 60 21.28 33.20 27.70
N GLU A 61 20.73 34.33 28.14
CA GLU A 61 19.75 35.08 27.35
C GLU A 61 20.43 35.49 26.04
N ILE A 62 20.10 34.78 24.95
CA ILE A 62 20.51 35.16 23.61
C ILE A 62 19.72 36.42 23.24
N GLU A 63 20.33 37.58 23.39
CA GLU A 63 19.86 38.80 22.73
C GLU A 63 20.03 38.60 21.22
N TYR A 64 18.93 38.29 20.53
CA TYR A 64 18.90 38.27 19.08
C TYR A 64 18.99 39.71 18.56
N GLU A 65 20.19 40.12 18.18
CA GLU A 65 20.36 41.29 17.32
C GLU A 65 19.80 40.91 15.94
N PRO A 66 18.83 41.66 15.37
CA PRO A 66 18.26 41.28 14.08
C PRO A 66 19.36 41.33 13.02
N GLU A 67 19.65 40.19 12.39
CA GLU A 67 20.48 40.15 11.20
C GLU A 67 19.86 41.07 10.14
N PRO A 68 20.68 41.88 9.43
CA PRO A 68 20.14 42.74 8.38
C PRO A 68 19.47 41.86 7.32
N GLU A 69 18.18 42.10 7.09
CA GLU A 69 17.44 41.49 5.97
C GLU A 69 18.23 41.76 4.69
N PRO A 70 18.45 40.75 3.82
CA PRO A 70 19.11 40.99 2.56
C PRO A 70 18.24 41.97 1.75
N GLU A 71 18.78 43.15 1.44
CA GLU A 71 18.18 44.04 0.45
C GLU A 71 18.14 43.26 -0.87
N VAL A 72 16.93 42.82 -1.25
CA VAL A 72 16.67 42.23 -2.56
C VAL A 72 16.88 43.36 -3.57
N ASP A 73 18.03 43.34 -4.22
CA ASP A 73 18.28 44.17 -5.39
C ASP A 73 17.29 43.71 -6.47
N ASP A 74 16.22 44.49 -6.68
CA ASP A 74 15.26 44.33 -7.77
C ASP A 74 15.94 44.67 -9.12
N GLU A 75 17.05 44.02 -9.44
CA GLU A 75 17.59 44.02 -10.79
C GLU A 75 16.75 43.02 -11.61
N PRO A 76 16.11 43.45 -12.72
CA PRO A 76 15.26 42.55 -13.48
C PRO A 76 16.10 41.38 -14.01
N GLU A 77 15.72 40.15 -13.64
CA GLU A 77 16.30 38.95 -14.23
C GLU A 77 16.19 39.06 -15.76
N PRO A 78 17.27 38.78 -16.52
CA PRO A 78 17.20 38.82 -17.97
C PRO A 78 16.15 37.82 -18.45
N GLU A 79 15.15 38.31 -19.20
CA GLU A 79 14.16 37.45 -19.84
C GLU A 79 14.90 36.38 -20.68
N PRO A 80 14.52 35.10 -20.57
CA PRO A 80 15.15 34.06 -21.35
C PRO A 80 14.94 34.35 -22.84
N GLU A 81 16.02 34.49 -23.60
CA GLU A 81 15.93 34.59 -25.05
C GLU A 81 15.20 33.36 -25.61
N PRO A 82 14.31 33.52 -26.61
CA PRO A 82 13.63 32.40 -27.22
C PRO A 82 14.67 31.44 -27.80
N TYR A 83 14.73 30.22 -27.28
CA TYR A 83 15.48 29.15 -27.90
C TYR A 83 14.89 28.91 -29.30
N ASP A 84 15.71 29.06 -30.34
CA ASP A 84 15.41 28.52 -31.64
C ASP A 84 15.30 26.99 -31.51
N GLU A 85 14.09 26.47 -31.63
CA GLU A 85 13.84 25.04 -31.70
C GLU A 85 14.57 24.50 -32.94
N PRO A 86 15.46 23.49 -32.82
CA PRO A 86 16.19 22.98 -33.97
C PRO A 86 15.19 22.47 -35.02
N GLU A 87 15.33 22.93 -36.27
CA GLU A 87 14.54 22.41 -37.38
C GLU A 87 14.65 20.87 -37.40
N PRO A 88 13.54 20.14 -37.61
CA PRO A 88 13.58 18.68 -37.63
C PRO A 88 14.54 18.21 -38.73
N GLU A 89 15.59 17.48 -38.33
CA GLU A 89 16.41 16.73 -39.27
C GLU A 89 15.51 15.80 -40.09
N PRO A 90 15.76 15.60 -41.40
CA PRO A 90 14.94 14.72 -42.21
C PRO A 90 14.95 13.31 -41.61
N GLU A 91 13.78 12.84 -41.18
CA GLU A 91 13.58 11.46 -40.76
C GLU A 91 14.05 10.53 -41.89
N PRO A 92 14.87 9.50 -41.60
CA PRO A 92 15.18 8.49 -42.60
C PRO A 92 13.86 7.86 -43.05
N ASP A 93 13.61 7.86 -44.35
CA ASP A 93 12.49 7.15 -44.99
C ASP A 93 12.71 5.65 -44.76
N VAL A 94 12.22 5.13 -43.63
CA VAL A 94 12.20 3.71 -43.33
C VAL A 94 11.01 3.13 -44.07
N GLU A 95 11.28 2.69 -45.30
CA GLU A 95 10.39 1.79 -46.03
C GLU A 95 10.15 0.54 -45.14
N PRO A 96 8.90 0.12 -44.88
CA PRO A 96 8.66 -1.02 -44.02
C PRO A 96 9.00 -2.31 -44.77
N GLU A 97 10.28 -2.70 -44.76
CA GLU A 97 10.68 -4.09 -44.98
C GLU A 97 10.18 -4.90 -43.77
N LEU A 98 8.95 -5.40 -43.89
CA LEU A 98 8.51 -6.54 -43.12
C LEU A 98 9.36 -7.74 -43.56
N GLU A 99 10.46 -7.97 -42.86
CA GLU A 99 11.10 -9.29 -42.83
C GLU A 99 11.02 -9.83 -41.41
N ASP A 100 10.05 -10.73 -41.26
CA ASP A 100 9.64 -11.53 -40.11
C ASP A 100 10.78 -12.34 -39.44
N ASP A 101 11.74 -11.72 -38.75
CA ASP A 101 12.83 -12.49 -38.12
C ASP A 101 13.35 -11.96 -36.78
N VAL A 102 12.50 -11.31 -35.97
CA VAL A 102 12.89 -10.85 -34.62
C VAL A 102 12.18 -11.59 -33.48
N PHE A 103 11.14 -12.39 -33.74
CA PHE A 103 10.39 -13.09 -32.69
C PHE A 103 9.95 -14.50 -33.05
N ASP A 104 10.81 -15.30 -33.66
CA ASP A 104 10.65 -16.76 -33.64
C ASP A 104 11.74 -17.44 -32.78
N LEU A 105 11.68 -17.15 -31.47
CA LEU A 105 12.49 -17.88 -30.48
C LEU A 105 11.95 -19.30 -30.24
N THR A 106 10.88 -19.69 -30.95
CA THR A 106 10.27 -21.02 -30.89
C THR A 106 10.69 -21.94 -32.04
N ASP A 107 11.24 -21.42 -33.14
CA ASP A 107 11.65 -22.23 -34.30
C ASP A 107 13.06 -22.82 -34.17
N TYR A 108 13.89 -22.30 -33.25
CA TYR A 108 15.13 -22.97 -32.84
C TYR A 108 14.85 -23.91 -31.65
N ALA A 109 14.12 -24.99 -31.92
CA ALA A 109 14.20 -26.18 -31.07
C ALA A 109 15.47 -26.94 -31.49
N PRO A 110 16.58 -26.89 -30.73
CA PRO A 110 17.70 -27.79 -30.99
C PRO A 110 17.16 -29.22 -31.01
N PRO A 111 17.66 -30.10 -31.89
CA PRO A 111 17.26 -31.51 -31.86
C PRO A 111 17.42 -32.00 -30.41
N GLU A 112 16.47 -32.76 -29.88
CA GLU A 112 16.49 -33.20 -28.46
C GLU A 112 17.79 -33.93 -28.06
N GLU A 113 18.56 -34.33 -29.06
CA GLU A 113 19.88 -34.96 -28.98
C GLU A 113 20.98 -34.01 -28.49
N ASP A 114 20.84 -32.69 -28.68
CA ASP A 114 21.80 -31.65 -28.27
C ASP A 114 21.40 -30.91 -26.98
N ALA A 115 20.27 -31.28 -26.36
CA ALA A 115 19.81 -30.69 -25.11
C ALA A 115 20.72 -31.12 -23.94
N ILE A 116 21.37 -30.15 -23.30
CA ILE A 116 22.25 -30.38 -22.13
C ILE A 116 21.42 -30.83 -20.90
N VAL A 117 20.14 -30.47 -20.85
CA VAL A 117 19.22 -30.78 -19.76
C VAL A 117 18.22 -31.84 -20.22
N SER A 118 17.95 -32.83 -19.37
CA SER A 118 16.92 -33.83 -19.67
C SER A 118 15.50 -33.23 -19.55
N PRO A 119 14.53 -33.68 -20.37
CA PRO A 119 13.14 -33.19 -20.31
C PRO A 119 12.50 -33.36 -18.92
N ASP A 120 12.87 -34.42 -18.20
CA ASP A 120 12.41 -34.67 -16.83
C ASP A 120 12.94 -33.62 -15.84
N THR A 121 14.21 -33.21 -15.96
CA THR A 121 14.79 -32.15 -15.12
C THR A 121 14.16 -30.79 -15.40
N GLU A 122 13.88 -30.48 -16.67
CA GLU A 122 13.17 -29.27 -17.07
C GLU A 122 11.74 -29.24 -16.50
N ALA A 123 10.99 -30.34 -16.65
CA ALA A 123 9.64 -30.48 -16.11
C ALA A 123 9.63 -30.37 -14.58
N GLN A 124 10.59 -31.00 -13.89
CA GLN A 124 10.71 -30.90 -12.44
C GLN A 124 11.05 -29.47 -12.00
N THR A 125 11.95 -28.79 -12.70
CA THR A 125 12.37 -27.42 -12.35
C THR A 125 11.24 -26.43 -12.56
N SER A 126 10.56 -26.48 -13.71
CA SER A 126 9.39 -25.65 -14.00
C SER A 126 8.25 -25.88 -13.01
N ALA A 127 7.99 -27.13 -12.61
CA ALA A 127 7.00 -27.45 -11.59
C ALA A 127 7.33 -26.82 -10.22
N ARG A 128 8.60 -26.81 -9.81
CA ARG A 128 9.02 -26.18 -8.55
C ARG A 128 8.95 -24.66 -8.60
N PHE A 129 9.28 -24.05 -9.73
CA PHE A 129 9.08 -22.60 -9.92
C PHE A 129 7.60 -22.22 -9.92
N ALA A 130 6.74 -23.05 -10.53
CA ALA A 130 5.29 -22.85 -10.49
C ALA A 130 4.74 -22.99 -9.06
N GLU A 131 5.24 -23.95 -8.27
CA GLU A 131 4.89 -24.12 -6.86
C GLU A 131 5.31 -22.90 -6.02
N LEU A 132 6.53 -22.39 -6.19
CA LEU A 132 7.01 -21.19 -5.52
C LEU A 132 6.21 -19.94 -5.91
N SER A 133 5.91 -19.78 -7.20
CA SER A 133 5.08 -18.68 -7.69
C SER A 133 3.67 -18.76 -7.15
N ALA A 134 3.11 -19.97 -7.03
CA ALA A 134 1.82 -20.19 -6.41
C ALA A 134 1.84 -19.89 -4.91
N MET A 135 2.96 -20.11 -4.21
CA MET A 135 3.13 -19.66 -2.82
C MET A 135 3.23 -18.14 -2.68
N LEU A 136 3.83 -17.46 -3.66
CA LEU A 136 3.94 -16.00 -3.68
C LEU A 136 2.61 -15.30 -4.04
N VAL A 137 1.84 -15.89 -4.96
CA VAL A 137 0.58 -15.31 -5.49
C VAL A 137 -0.66 -15.83 -4.73
N GLY A 138 -0.62 -17.10 -4.29
CA GLY A 138 -1.76 -17.80 -3.70
C GLY A 138 -2.03 -17.44 -2.25
N GLY A 139 -1.08 -16.82 -1.55
CA GLY A 139 -1.26 -16.25 -0.21
C GLY A 139 -1.54 -17.31 0.86
N TYR A 140 -0.75 -17.31 1.93
CA TYR A 140 -1.23 -17.85 3.20
C TYR A 140 -2.50 -17.09 3.61
N GLU A 141 -3.51 -17.78 4.15
CA GLU A 141 -4.58 -17.15 4.94
C GLU A 141 -3.90 -16.32 6.05
N GLY A 142 -3.76 -15.02 5.77
CA GLY A 142 -2.79 -14.16 6.44
C GLY A 142 -2.19 -13.09 5.51
N ALA A 143 -2.99 -12.54 4.60
CA ALA A 143 -2.64 -11.53 3.60
C ALA A 143 -2.10 -10.19 4.17
N GLY A 144 -1.76 -10.12 5.46
CA GLY A 144 -0.97 -9.04 6.05
C GLY A 144 0.53 -9.15 5.74
N ASN A 145 1.02 -10.32 5.31
CA ASN A 145 2.46 -10.57 5.17
C ASN A 145 2.98 -10.46 3.73
N THR A 146 2.14 -10.12 2.76
CA THR A 146 2.59 -9.83 1.38
C THR A 146 2.97 -8.35 1.26
N LEU A 147 3.81 -8.01 0.28
CA LEU A 147 4.16 -6.61 0.02
C LEU A 147 2.91 -5.75 -0.22
N GLU A 148 1.91 -6.29 -0.91
CA GLU A 148 0.63 -5.60 -1.10
C GLU A 148 -0.11 -5.38 0.22
N GLY A 149 -0.10 -6.38 1.11
CA GLY A 149 -0.66 -6.26 2.47
C GLY A 149 0.00 -5.12 3.25
N LEU A 150 1.33 -5.11 3.30
CA LEU A 150 2.10 -4.08 3.99
C LEU A 150 1.87 -2.69 3.38
N VAL A 151 1.92 -2.57 2.05
CA VAL A 151 1.68 -1.29 1.33
C VAL A 151 0.25 -0.80 1.59
N ARG A 152 -0.73 -1.69 1.60
CA ARG A 152 -2.12 -1.34 1.91
C ARG A 152 -2.27 -0.87 3.35
N GLU A 153 -1.62 -1.52 4.31
CA GLU A 153 -1.61 -1.09 5.72
C GLU A 153 -0.97 0.30 5.88
N MET A 154 0.11 0.57 5.14
CA MET A 154 0.80 1.86 5.17
C MET A 154 0.02 2.98 4.44
N LEU A 155 -0.66 2.68 3.33
CA LEU A 155 -1.41 3.67 2.55
C LEU A 155 -2.78 4.00 3.16
N LYS A 156 -3.39 3.07 3.89
CA LYS A 156 -4.70 3.25 4.54
C LYS A 156 -4.80 4.52 5.41
N PRO A 157 -3.84 4.83 6.32
CA PRO A 157 -3.91 6.06 7.11
C PRO A 157 -3.76 7.33 6.27
N MET A 158 -2.90 7.34 5.25
CA MET A 158 -2.71 8.52 4.38
C MET A 158 -3.96 8.81 3.54
N LEU A 159 -4.56 7.77 2.95
CA LEU A 159 -5.80 7.91 2.19
C LEU A 159 -6.96 8.34 3.07
N ARG A 160 -7.02 7.86 4.32
CA ARG A 160 -8.03 8.28 5.28
C ARG A 160 -7.92 9.76 5.62
N ALA A 161 -6.73 10.23 6.00
CA ALA A 161 -6.51 11.64 6.31
C ALA A 161 -6.87 12.53 5.12
N TRP A 162 -6.45 12.13 3.92
CA TRP A 162 -6.81 12.86 2.70
C TRP A 162 -8.32 12.88 2.44
N LEU A 163 -9.01 11.74 2.60
CA LEU A 163 -10.46 11.70 2.44
C LEU A 163 -11.16 12.56 3.50
N ASP A 164 -10.73 12.52 4.76
CA ASP A 164 -11.31 13.33 5.83
C ASP A 164 -11.19 14.84 5.54
N GLU A 165 -10.09 15.28 4.91
CA GLU A 165 -9.86 16.68 4.53
C GLU A 165 -10.58 17.08 3.22
N ASN A 166 -10.63 16.20 2.23
CA ASN A 166 -11.03 16.56 0.86
C ASN A 166 -12.46 16.14 0.48
N LEU A 167 -13.01 15.10 1.13
CA LEU A 167 -14.33 14.57 0.82
C LEU A 167 -15.46 15.58 1.04
N PRO A 168 -15.47 16.42 2.11
CA PRO A 168 -16.54 17.40 2.31
C PRO A 168 -16.71 18.33 1.11
N ARG A 169 -15.61 18.91 0.62
CA ARG A 169 -15.58 19.82 -0.53
C ARG A 169 -16.05 19.12 -1.81
N ILE A 170 -15.60 17.90 -2.06
CA ILE A 170 -15.98 17.12 -3.24
C ILE A 170 -17.48 16.83 -3.26
N VAL A 171 -18.06 16.52 -2.09
CA VAL A 171 -19.50 16.25 -1.95
C VAL A 171 -20.32 17.53 -2.10
N GLU A 172 -19.91 18.65 -1.51
CA GLU A 172 -20.56 19.96 -1.68
C GLU A 172 -20.65 20.34 -3.17
N ASP A 173 -19.52 20.28 -3.88
CA ASP A 173 -19.45 20.52 -5.32
C ASP A 173 -20.42 19.60 -6.10
N MET A 174 -20.54 18.32 -5.70
CA MET A 174 -21.43 17.36 -6.36
C MET A 174 -22.91 17.64 -6.07
N VAL A 175 -23.25 17.95 -4.81
CA VAL A 175 -24.61 18.28 -4.37
C VAL A 175 -25.07 19.57 -5.00
N GLU A 176 -24.24 20.61 -5.07
CA GLU A 176 -24.58 21.87 -5.76
C GLU A 176 -24.89 21.64 -7.23
N ARG A 177 -24.07 20.84 -7.92
CA ARG A 177 -24.35 20.45 -9.32
C ARG A 177 -25.66 19.67 -9.44
N GLU A 178 -25.97 18.78 -8.50
CA GLU A 178 -27.21 18.00 -8.54
C GLU A 178 -28.44 18.87 -8.25
N VAL A 179 -28.38 19.76 -7.26
CA VAL A 179 -29.46 20.71 -6.94
C VAL A 179 -29.70 21.67 -8.10
N ALA A 180 -28.64 22.22 -8.69
CA ALA A 180 -28.75 23.08 -9.87
C ALA A 180 -29.43 22.34 -11.05
N ARG A 181 -29.07 21.06 -11.25
CA ARG A 181 -29.69 20.21 -12.28
C ARG A 181 -31.16 19.95 -12.00
N ILE A 182 -31.53 19.63 -10.76
CA ILE A 182 -32.93 19.39 -10.37
C ILE A 182 -33.74 20.68 -10.48
N ALA A 183 -33.21 21.81 -10.04
CA ALA A 183 -33.86 23.12 -10.14
C ALA A 183 -34.12 23.51 -11.61
N ALA A 184 -33.13 23.32 -12.50
CA ALA A 184 -33.29 23.57 -13.94
C ALA A 184 -34.31 22.65 -14.63
N ARG A 185 -34.55 21.46 -14.06
CA ARG A 185 -35.57 20.51 -14.54
C ARG A 185 -36.95 20.81 -13.95
N GLY A 186 -37.02 21.23 -12.68
CA GLY A 186 -38.26 21.54 -11.95
C GLY A 186 -38.90 22.89 -12.33
N GLY A 187 -38.12 23.85 -12.82
CA GLY A 187 -38.61 25.17 -13.29
C GLY A 187 -39.22 25.16 -14.70
N ARG A 188 -39.19 24.04 -15.41
CA ARG A 188 -39.88 23.84 -16.71
C ARG A 188 -41.14 23.01 -16.49
N LYS A 189 -42.16 23.58 -15.85
CA LYS A 189 -43.51 23.02 -15.87
C LYS A 189 -44.55 24.10 -15.69
#